data_AF-S9RTH6-F1
#
_entry.id   AF-S9RTH6-F1
#
_cell.length_a   1.000
_cell.length_b   1.000
_cell.length_c   1.000
_cell.angle_alpha   90.00
_cell.angle_beta   90.00
_cell.angle_gamma   90.00
#
_symmetry.space_group_name_H-M   'P 1'
#
loop_
_entity.id
_entity.type
_entity.pdbx_description
1 polymer ?
#
loop_
_entity_poly.entity_id
_entity_poly.type
_entity_poly.pdbx_seq_one_letter_code
_entity_poly.pdbx_strand_id
1 'polypeptide(L)' 'MKGAIMFRILITFTLFFGAPASAHVGHVGEFAGHDHWVAGAALGAALAVSIWGALKGKKNAEEAEAQEDSEAEEETA' A
#
# COMPACT_ATOMS: atom_id res chain seq x y z
N MET A 1 44.65 28.57 8.43
CA MET A 1 43.17 28.60 8.26
C MET A 1 42.70 28.19 6.86
N LYS A 2 43.35 28.65 5.77
CA LYS A 2 42.93 28.36 4.39
C LYS A 2 42.91 26.86 4.01
N GLY A 3 43.86 26.07 4.51
CA GLY A 3 43.93 24.62 4.23
C GLY A 3 42.77 23.81 4.84
N ALA A 4 42.32 24.16 6.04
CA ALA A 4 41.17 23.51 6.68
C ALA A 4 39.85 23.83 5.95
N ILE A 5 39.75 25.01 5.36
CA ILE A 5 38.58 25.43 4.57
C ILE A 5 38.59 24.69 3.22
N MET A 6 39.73 24.63 2.53
CA MET A 6 39.85 23.86 1.28
C MET A 6 39.58 22.36 1.49
N PHE A 7 40.06 21.77 2.58
CA PHE A 7 39.79 20.37 2.92
C PHE A 7 38.31 20.10 3.16
N ARG A 8 37.62 21.01 3.87
CA ARG A 8 36.16 20.93 4.09
C ARG A 8 35.39 21.05 2.78
N ILE A 9 35.74 22.02 1.93
CA ILE A 9 35.10 22.20 0.62
C ILE A 9 35.28 20.96 -0.25
N LEU A 10 36.48 20.38 -0.25
CA LEU A 10 36.78 19.19 -1.05
C LEU A 10 35.97 17.98 -0.57
N ILE A 11 35.88 17.74 0.75
CA ILE A 11 35.02 16.67 1.31
C ILE A 11 33.56 16.88 0.94
N THR A 12 33.03 18.10 1.13
CA THR A 12 31.62 18.40 0.79
C THR A 12 31.36 18.18 -0.69
N PHE A 13 32.29 18.57 -1.56
CA PHE A 13 32.18 18.37 -3.00
C PHE A 13 32.19 16.88 -3.38
N THR A 14 33.09 16.08 -2.80
CA THR A 14 33.15 14.63 -3.05
C THR A 14 31.90 13.90 -2.56
N LEU A 15 31.32 14.31 -1.43
CA LEU A 15 30.07 13.72 -0.92
C LEU A 15 28.87 14.03 -1.83
N PHE A 16 28.87 15.20 -2.49
CA PHE A 16 27.79 15.61 -3.38
C PHE A 16 27.89 14.97 -4.77
N PHE A 17 29.11 14.70 -5.23
CA PHE A 17 29.41 14.04 -6.50
C PHE A 17 29.76 12.56 -6.32
N GLY A 18 28.97 11.85 -5.52
CA GLY A 18 29.04 10.39 -5.45
C GLY A 18 28.76 9.79 -6.83
N ALA A 19 29.76 9.13 -7.42
CA ALA A 19 29.53 8.34 -8.62
C ALA A 19 28.66 7.13 -8.27
N PRO A 20 27.70 6.74 -9.12
CA PRO A 20 26.95 5.51 -8.90
C PRO A 20 27.93 4.34 -8.82
N ALA A 21 27.99 3.67 -7.67
CA ALA A 21 28.72 2.41 -7.56
C ALA A 21 27.94 1.39 -8.39
N SER A 22 28.53 0.90 -9.48
CA SER A 22 27.98 -0.20 -10.29
C SER A 22 28.03 -1.51 -9.50
N ALA A 23 27.20 -1.61 -8.46
CA ALA A 23 26.78 -2.89 -7.93
C ALA A 23 25.97 -3.57 -9.03
N HIS A 24 26.34 -4.80 -9.41
CA HIS A 24 25.53 -5.58 -10.33
C HIS A 24 24.10 -5.66 -9.79
N VAL A 25 23.10 -5.60 -10.68
CA VAL A 25 21.65 -5.71 -10.36
C VAL A 25 21.32 -7.00 -9.58
N GLY A 26 22.24 -7.97 -9.53
CA GLY A 26 22.10 -9.21 -8.79
C GLY A 26 21.79 -9.09 -7.30
N HIS A 27 22.14 -8.00 -6.60
CA HIS A 27 21.76 -7.81 -5.18
C HIS A 27 20.35 -7.22 -4.98
N VAL A 28 19.76 -6.59 -6.01
CA VAL A 28 18.39 -6.08 -5.95
C VAL A 28 17.37 -7.20 -6.21
N GLY A 29 17.80 -8.25 -6.92
CA GLY A 29 17.01 -9.46 -7.14
C GLY A 29 16.68 -10.25 -5.86
N GLU A 30 17.54 -10.18 -4.83
CA GLU A 30 17.25 -10.79 -3.52
C GLU A 30 16.11 -10.11 -2.75
N PHE A 31 15.86 -8.81 -3.01
CA PHE A 31 14.70 -8.10 -2.43
C PHE A 31 13.37 -8.54 -3.04
N ALA A 32 13.38 -9.14 -4.22
CA ALA A 32 12.20 -9.75 -4.84
C ALA A 32 11.97 -11.21 -4.34
N GLY A 33 12.51 -11.57 -3.18
CA GLY A 33 12.25 -12.86 -2.53
C GLY A 33 10.76 -13.09 -2.22
N HIS A 34 10.39 -14.36 -2.07
CA HIS A 34 9.00 -14.83 -1.94
C HIS A 34 8.15 -14.05 -0.92
N ASP A 35 8.74 -13.58 0.18
CA ASP A 35 8.04 -12.85 1.24
C ASP A 35 7.38 -11.56 0.78
N HIS A 36 7.94 -10.87 -0.23
CA HIS A 36 7.37 -9.62 -0.75
C HIS A 36 6.11 -9.87 -1.59
N TRP A 37 6.11 -10.93 -2.40
CA TRP A 37 4.91 -11.32 -3.16
C TRP A 37 3.83 -11.90 -2.25
N VAL A 38 4.20 -12.62 -1.19
CA VAL A 38 3.24 -13.09 -0.16
C VAL A 38 2.60 -11.91 0.56
N ALA A 39 3.38 -10.89 0.94
CA ALA A 39 2.84 -9.66 1.54
C ALA A 39 1.87 -8.94 0.57
N GLY A 40 2.23 -8.83 -0.71
CA GLY A 40 1.35 -8.27 -1.74
C GLY A 40 0.05 -9.07 -1.91
N ALA A 41 0.15 -10.42 -1.93
CA ALA A 41 -1.01 -11.30 -2.04
C ALA A 41 -1.93 -11.20 -0.82
N ALA A 42 -1.36 -11.18 0.39
CA ALA A 42 -2.13 -11.02 1.63
C ALA A 42 -2.87 -9.68 1.68
N LEU A 43 -2.22 -8.59 1.27
CA LEU A 43 -2.85 -7.27 1.19
C LEU A 43 -3.98 -7.24 0.16
N GLY A 44 -3.75 -7.83 -1.03
CA GLY A 44 -4.79 -7.96 -2.06
C GLY A 44 -6.01 -8.75 -1.58
N ALA A 45 -5.78 -9.87 -0.88
CA ALA A 45 -6.85 -10.69 -0.31
C ALA A 45 -7.66 -9.91 0.76
N ALA A 46 -6.99 -9.20 1.66
CA ALA A 46 -7.65 -8.36 2.67
C ALA A 46 -8.53 -7.27 2.03
N LEU A 47 -8.05 -6.64 0.96
CA LEU A 47 -8.82 -5.64 0.21
C LEU A 47 -10.08 -6.27 -0.42
N ALA A 48 -9.93 -7.43 -1.07
CA ALA A 48 -11.03 -8.13 -1.72
C ALA A 48 -12.14 -8.52 -0.72
N VAL A 49 -11.76 -9.06 0.45
CA VAL A 49 -12.71 -9.41 1.52
C VAL A 49 -13.42 -8.17 2.06
N SER A 50 -12.68 -7.06 2.25
CA SER A 50 -13.26 -5.81 2.75
C SER A 50 -14.31 -5.24 1.79
N ILE A 51 -13.99 -5.21 0.49
CA ILE A 51 -14.93 -4.76 -0.56
C ILE A 51 -16.14 -5.69 -0.62
N TRP A 52 -15.93 -7.00 -0.59
CA TRP A 52 -17.02 -7.98 -0.60
C TRP A 52 -17.97 -7.82 0.59
N GLY A 53 -17.41 -7.65 1.80
CA GLY A 53 -18.18 -7.41 3.02
C GLY A 53 -19.04 -6.15 2.93
N ALA A 54 -18.47 -5.05 2.43
CA ALA A 54 -19.21 -3.80 2.23
C ALA A 54 -20.36 -3.94 1.23
N LEU A 55 -20.13 -4.62 0.11
CA LEU A 55 -21.16 -4.85 -0.91
C LEU A 55 -22.31 -5.73 -0.38
N LYS A 56 -21.98 -6.81 0.33
CA LYS A 56 -22.98 -7.72 0.92
C LYS A 56 -23.77 -7.05 2.04
N GLY A 57 -23.11 -6.24 2.88
CA GLY A 57 -23.78 -5.45 3.91
C GLY A 57 -24.84 -4.49 3.35
N LYS A 58 -24.52 -3.78 2.27
CA LYS A 58 -25.49 -2.91 1.58
C LYS A 58 -26.68 -3.68 1.03
N LYS A 59 -26.44 -4.83 0.38
CA LYS A 59 -27.52 -5.67 -0.17
C LYS A 59 -28.47 -6.15 0.93
N ASN A 60 -27.94 -6.58 2.08
CA ASN A 60 -28.76 -7.03 3.19
C ASN A 60 -29.55 -5.89 3.84
N ALA A 61 -29.00 -4.67 3.89
CA ALA A 61 -29.71 -3.51 4.40
C ALA A 61 -30.88 -3.12 3.48
N GLU A 62 -30.66 -3.12 2.17
CA GLU A 62 -31.70 -2.86 1.16
C GLU A 62 -32.81 -3.93 1.18
N GLU A 63 -32.46 -5.21 1.35
CA GLU A 63 -33.45 -6.29 1.52
C GLU A 63 -34.23 -6.16 2.84
N ALA A 64 -33.61 -5.69 3.92
CA ALA A 64 -34.30 -5.46 5.20
C ALA A 64 -35.28 -4.29 5.12
N GLU A 65 -34.89 -3.17 4.51
CA GLU A 65 -35.79 -2.02 4.31
C GLU A 65 -36.97 -2.38 3.40
N ALA A 66 -36.74 -3.13 2.31
CA ALA A 66 -37.82 -3.57 1.43
C ALA A 66 -38.81 -4.54 2.12
N GLN A 67 -38.33 -5.32 3.09
CA GLN A 67 -39.17 -6.25 3.84
C GLN A 67 -39.98 -5.54 4.94
N GLU A 68 -39.40 -4.52 5.58
CA GLU A 68 -40.11 -3.66 6.55
C GLU A 68 -41.23 -2.83 5.89
N ASP A 69 -40.98 -2.30 4.69
CA ASP A 69 -41.99 -1.55 3.90
C ASP A 69 -43.16 -2.48 3.48
N SER A 70 -42.85 -3.70 3.04
CA SER A 70 -43.86 -4.68 2.63
C SER A 70 -44.73 -5.19 3.80
N GLU A 71 -44.18 -5.28 5.01
CA GLU A 71 -44.92 -5.73 6.20
C GLU A 71 -45.76 -4.58 6.79
N ALA A 72 -45.31 -3.32 6.65
CA ALA A 72 -46.10 -2.13 6.99
C ALA A 72 -47.30 -1.89 6.05
N GLU A 73 -47.19 -2.24 4.77
CA GLU A 73 -48.32 -2.19 3.83
C GLU A 73 -49.36 -3.31 4.06
N GLU A 74 -48.95 -4.49 4.54
CA GLU A 74 -49.91 -5.57 4.91
C GLU A 74 -50.65 -5.29 6.24
N GLU A 75 -50.03 -4.60 7.21
CA GLU A 75 -50.67 -4.30 8.51
C GLU A 75 -51.69 -3.14 8.43
N THR A 76 -51.67 -2.35 7.35
CA THR A 76 -52.54 -1.17 7.16
C THR A 76 -53.69 -1.36 6.16
N ALA A 77 -53.78 -2.54 5.52
CA ALA A 77 -54.83 -2.93 4.55
C ALA A 77 -55.93 -3.82 5.18
#